data_AF-A0A484RXT4-F1
#
_entry.id   AF-A0A484RXT4-F1
#
_cell.length_a   1.000
_cell.length_b   1.000
_cell.length_c   1.000
_cell.angle_alpha   90.00
_cell.angle_beta   90.00
_cell.angle_gamma   90.00
#
_symmetry.space_group_name_H-M   'P 1'
#
loop_
_entity.id
_entity.type
_entity.pdbx_description
1 polymer ?
#
loop_
_entity_poly.entity_id
_entity_poly.type
_entity_poly.pdbx_seq_one_letter_code
_entity_poly.pdbx_strand_id
1 'polypeptide(L)'
;MRASALTPFISRTLLATSLAAAALVSAPAHAFSDDEARRAILELRQQIKQITEQNQRATLQLASQIDALQLEVMRLRDQVELASRPVPTAQGQQQGQGGQQAVADPQEQGTYEGAIDLFRKGQYKEAAEALSAFVALYPQSELTPTAEFYLGSSYYALKDFKGAISQLQNMVQTHPDNDRAPDALLVVAGGQIELNDRAAAKATLQRIVRDYPQTPAADTAGKRLQLL
;
A
#
# COMPACT_ATOMS: atom_id res chain seq x y z
N MET A 1 -51.46 33.62 47.62
CA MET A 1 -51.55 34.77 48.56
C MET A 1 -51.21 34.29 49.96
N ARG A 2 -50.33 35.03 50.68
CA ARG A 2 -49.87 34.90 52.09
C ARG A 2 -48.84 33.77 52.36
N ALA A 3 -47.74 33.95 53.11
CA ALA A 3 -47.11 35.08 53.79
C ALA A 3 -45.64 34.73 54.16
N SER A 4 -44.83 35.78 54.42
CA SER A 4 -43.39 35.85 54.75
C SER A 4 -42.92 35.25 56.09
N ALA A 5 -41.60 34.95 56.19
CA ALA A 5 -40.61 35.45 57.19
C ALA A 5 -39.38 34.49 57.30
N LEU A 6 -38.13 34.91 57.00
CA LEU A 6 -37.07 35.42 57.92
C LEU A 6 -36.70 34.41 59.02
N THR A 7 -35.46 33.99 59.35
CA THR A 7 -34.05 34.42 59.12
C THR A 7 -33.11 33.35 59.76
N PRO A 8 -31.76 33.43 59.69
CA PRO A 8 -30.80 32.31 59.70
C PRO A 8 -30.08 32.06 61.03
N PHE A 9 -29.30 30.97 61.15
CA PHE A 9 -28.17 30.89 62.09
C PHE A 9 -27.02 30.04 61.53
N ILE A 10 -25.86 30.70 61.36
CA ILE A 10 -24.54 30.13 61.10
C ILE A 10 -23.89 29.84 62.45
N SER A 11 -23.23 28.69 62.63
CA SER A 11 -22.11 28.62 63.57
C SER A 11 -21.07 27.59 63.14
N ARG A 12 -19.81 28.04 63.12
CA ARG A 12 -18.58 27.32 62.80
C ARG A 12 -17.99 26.79 64.10
N THR A 13 -17.48 25.55 64.12
CA THR A 13 -16.35 25.16 64.99
C THR A 13 -15.58 23.98 64.40
N LEU A 14 -14.31 24.24 64.05
CA LEU A 14 -13.23 23.28 63.86
C LEU A 14 -12.80 22.69 65.22
N LEU A 15 -12.38 21.43 65.31
CA LEU A 15 -10.99 21.06 65.68
C LEU A 15 -10.71 19.54 65.66
N ALA A 16 -9.42 19.26 65.44
CA ALA A 16 -8.76 17.99 65.16
C ALA A 16 -8.57 17.00 66.35
N THR A 17 -8.07 15.81 65.97
CA THR A 17 -7.20 14.85 66.69
C THR A 17 -7.83 13.59 67.33
N SER A 18 -7.49 12.42 66.80
CA SER A 18 -6.87 11.32 67.57
C SER A 18 -6.19 10.30 66.64
N LEU A 19 -5.09 9.75 67.13
CA LEU A 19 -4.02 9.04 66.42
C LEU A 19 -4.03 7.54 66.79
N ALA A 20 -3.83 6.68 65.79
CA ALA A 20 -3.22 5.34 65.79
C ALA A 20 -3.78 4.17 66.62
N ALA A 21 -4.00 3.05 65.92
CA ALA A 21 -3.60 1.71 66.39
C ALA A 21 -3.16 0.87 65.17
N ALA A 22 -1.87 0.55 65.11
CA ALA A 22 -1.26 -0.35 64.15
C ALA A 22 -1.23 -1.78 64.72
N ALA A 23 -1.70 -2.76 63.94
CA ALA A 23 -1.12 -4.10 63.78
C ALA A 23 -2.10 -4.98 62.98
N LEU A 24 -1.65 -5.57 61.88
CA LEU A 24 -1.60 -7.03 61.67
C LEU A 24 -1.40 -7.37 60.17
N VAL A 25 -0.38 -8.19 59.93
CA VAL A 25 -0.07 -8.98 58.73
C VAL A 25 0.41 -8.20 57.49
N SER A 26 1.74 -8.14 57.39
CA SER A 26 2.46 -8.01 56.13
C SER A 26 2.11 -9.17 55.19
N ALA A 27 1.33 -8.89 54.14
CA ALA A 27 1.29 -9.69 52.93
C ALA A 27 2.14 -8.98 51.86
N PRO A 28 3.01 -9.68 51.10
CA PRO A 28 3.74 -9.05 50.01
C PRO A 28 2.78 -8.85 48.84
N ALA A 29 2.04 -7.75 48.85
CA ALA A 29 1.36 -7.26 47.66
C ALA A 29 2.40 -6.60 46.75
N HIS A 30 2.42 -6.98 45.46
CA HIS A 30 3.10 -6.31 44.33
C HIS A 30 4.48 -6.78 43.82
N ALA A 31 4.88 -8.06 44.01
CA ALA A 31 6.07 -8.60 43.31
C ALA A 31 5.75 -9.36 41.99
N PHE A 32 4.51 -9.81 41.78
CA PHE A 32 4.19 -10.75 40.70
C PHE A 32 3.93 -10.12 39.32
N SER A 33 3.52 -8.84 39.22
CA SER A 33 3.27 -8.19 37.92
C SER A 33 4.55 -7.77 37.20
N ASP A 34 5.64 -7.49 37.94
CA ASP A 34 6.93 -7.08 37.36
C ASP A 34 7.70 -8.27 36.79
N ASP A 35 7.64 -9.44 37.45
CA ASP A 35 8.28 -10.65 36.95
C ASP A 35 7.60 -11.25 35.71
N GLU A 36 6.27 -11.20 35.63
CA GLU A 36 5.52 -11.62 34.45
C GLU A 36 5.76 -10.67 33.27
N ALA A 37 5.75 -9.35 33.51
CA ALA A 37 6.07 -8.36 32.50
C ALA A 37 7.50 -8.50 31.97
N ARG A 38 8.48 -8.76 32.84
CA ARG A 38 9.88 -9.03 32.43
C ARG A 38 9.98 -10.28 31.55
N ARG A 39 9.26 -11.36 31.88
CA ARG A 39 9.21 -12.57 31.06
C ARG A 39 8.60 -12.30 29.69
N ALA A 40 7.47 -11.61 29.63
CA ALA A 40 6.82 -11.25 28.37
C ALA A 40 7.71 -10.37 27.47
N ILE A 41 8.47 -9.43 28.05
CA ILE A 41 9.42 -8.61 27.30
C ILE A 41 10.58 -9.44 26.73
N LEU A 42 11.09 -10.40 27.50
CA LEU A 42 12.16 -11.28 27.05
C LEU A 42 11.68 -12.22 25.93
N GLU A 43 10.49 -12.79 26.08
CA GLU A 43 9.86 -13.61 25.05
C GLU A 43 9.60 -12.80 23.77
N LEU A 44 9.06 -11.59 23.89
CA LEU A 44 8.83 -10.70 22.75
C LEU A 44 10.14 -10.33 22.04
N ARG A 45 11.22 -10.04 22.79
CA ARG A 45 12.54 -9.77 22.20
C ARG A 45 13.07 -10.99 21.46
N GLN A 46 12.90 -12.19 22.02
CA GLN A 46 13.29 -13.43 21.37
C GLN A 46 12.48 -13.66 20.08
N GLN A 47 11.18 -13.41 20.12
CA GLN A 47 10.29 -13.54 18.97
C GLN A 47 10.64 -12.52 17.87
N ILE A 48 10.91 -11.26 18.22
CA ILE A 48 11.35 -10.22 17.27
C ILE A 48 12.68 -10.63 16.62
N LYS A 49 13.62 -11.15 17.40
CA LYS A 49 14.90 -11.63 16.87
C LYS A 49 14.67 -12.78 15.87
N GLN A 50 13.84 -13.74 16.23
CA GLN A 50 13.51 -14.86 15.35
C GLN A 50 12.81 -14.41 14.06
N ILE A 51 11.85 -13.48 14.15
CA ILE A 51 11.18 -12.89 12.98
C ILE A 51 12.18 -12.14 12.11
N THR A 52 13.09 -11.39 12.72
CA THR A 52 14.12 -10.63 11.99
C THR A 52 15.06 -11.57 11.24
N GLU A 53 15.52 -12.65 11.88
CA GLU A 53 16.34 -13.68 11.26
C GLU A 53 15.59 -14.42 10.14
N GLN A 54 14.32 -14.73 10.35
CA GLN A 54 13.47 -15.36 9.33
C GLN A 54 13.27 -14.45 8.12
N ASN A 55 12.95 -13.17 8.34
CA ASN A 55 12.84 -12.18 7.27
C ASN A 55 14.16 -12.03 6.52
N GLN A 56 15.30 -11.97 7.22
CA GLN A 56 16.60 -11.87 6.59
C GLN A 56 16.92 -13.10 5.72
N ARG A 57 16.59 -14.31 6.19
CA ARG A 57 16.73 -15.54 5.41
C ARG A 57 15.82 -15.53 4.18
N ALA A 58 14.57 -15.11 4.32
CA ALA A 58 13.63 -14.99 3.21
C ALA A 58 14.13 -13.99 2.15
N THR A 59 14.69 -12.85 2.58
CA THR A 59 15.29 -11.86 1.68
C THR A 59 16.47 -12.43 0.91
N LEU A 60 17.36 -13.19 1.57
CA LEU A 60 18.48 -13.85 0.90
C LEU A 60 18.03 -14.93 -0.08
N GLN A 61 17.02 -15.72 0.28
CA GLN A 61 16.43 -16.71 -0.63
C GLN A 61 15.81 -16.03 -1.85
N LEU A 62 15.10 -14.91 -1.67
CA LEU A 62 14.51 -14.16 -2.76
C LEU A 62 15.59 -13.56 -3.68
N ALA A 63 16.64 -12.97 -3.10
CA ALA A 63 17.77 -12.45 -3.88
C ALA A 63 18.41 -13.55 -4.74
N SER A 64 18.67 -14.72 -4.16
CA SER A 64 19.24 -15.85 -4.91
C SER A 64 18.34 -16.35 -6.06
N GLN A 65 17.02 -16.30 -5.87
CA GLN A 65 16.05 -16.65 -6.93
C GLN A 65 16.03 -15.61 -8.05
N ILE A 66 16.13 -14.31 -7.72
CA ILE A 66 16.22 -13.24 -8.70
C ILE A 66 17.47 -13.42 -9.57
N ASP A 67 18.62 -13.70 -8.96
CA ASP A 67 19.88 -13.92 -9.70
C ASP A 67 19.76 -15.13 -10.64
N ALA A 68 19.15 -16.23 -10.19
CA ALA A 68 18.92 -17.41 -11.02
C ALA A 68 17.99 -17.11 -12.21
N LEU A 69 16.90 -16.37 -11.99
CA LEU A 69 15.99 -15.97 -13.05
C LEU A 69 16.64 -15.01 -14.05
N GLN A 70 17.47 -14.08 -13.59
CA GLN A 70 18.21 -13.17 -14.46
C GLN A 70 19.17 -13.92 -15.39
N LEU A 71 19.87 -14.93 -14.87
CA LEU A 71 20.72 -15.80 -15.69
C LEU A 71 19.92 -16.58 -16.73
N GLU A 72 18.74 -17.07 -16.36
CA GLU A 72 17.86 -17.78 -17.30
C GLU A 72 17.32 -16.84 -18.39
N VAL A 73 16.89 -15.63 -18.02
CA VAL A 73 16.46 -14.61 -18.99
C VAL A 73 17.59 -14.26 -19.96
N MET A 74 18.83 -14.13 -19.48
CA MET A 74 20.00 -13.90 -20.34
C MET A 74 20.21 -15.07 -21.31
N ARG A 75 20.12 -16.31 -20.83
CA ARG A 75 20.27 -17.51 -21.65
C ARG A 75 19.16 -17.63 -22.72
N LEU A 76 17.92 -17.28 -22.37
CA LEU A 76 16.81 -17.28 -23.31
C LEU A 76 16.95 -16.19 -24.37
N ARG A 77 17.42 -15.00 -23.98
CA ARG A 77 17.74 -13.92 -24.93
C ARG A 77 18.79 -14.34 -25.95
N ASP A 78 19.88 -14.97 -25.50
CA ASP A 78 20.94 -15.49 -26.39
C ASP A 78 20.40 -16.57 -27.35
N GLN A 79 19.56 -17.50 -26.85
CA GLN A 79 18.91 -18.51 -27.70
C GLN A 79 17.99 -17.90 -28.76
N VAL A 80 17.23 -16.86 -28.40
CA VAL A 80 16.38 -16.13 -29.34
C VAL A 80 17.23 -15.41 -30.39
N GLU A 81 18.33 -14.76 -30.01
CA GLU A 81 19.24 -14.07 -30.93
C GLU A 81 19.88 -15.04 -31.93
N LEU A 82 20.28 -16.23 -31.48
CA LEU A 82 20.79 -17.29 -32.34
C LEU A 82 19.73 -17.84 -33.31
N ALA A 83 18.47 -17.94 -32.87
CA ALA A 83 17.34 -18.41 -33.69
C ALA A 83 16.79 -17.36 -34.67
N SER A 84 17.00 -16.07 -34.39
CA SER A 84 16.42 -14.94 -35.14
C SER A 84 17.42 -14.24 -36.07
N ARG A 85 18.63 -14.77 -36.25
CA ARG A 85 19.60 -14.27 -37.25
C ARG A 85 18.94 -14.14 -38.63
N PRO A 86 18.74 -12.92 -39.17
CA PRO A 86 18.10 -12.74 -40.46
C PRO A 86 19.05 -13.16 -41.58
N VAL A 87 18.54 -13.92 -42.54
CA VAL A 87 19.18 -14.05 -43.86
C VAL A 87 19.09 -12.68 -44.53
N PRO A 88 20.20 -12.08 -45.02
CA PRO A 88 20.14 -10.77 -45.65
C PRO A 88 19.53 -10.90 -47.04
N THR A 89 18.23 -10.69 -47.15
CA THR A 89 17.56 -10.41 -48.43
C THR A 89 17.43 -8.91 -48.63
N ALA A 90 18.04 -8.46 -49.72
CA ALA A 90 18.10 -7.07 -50.15
C ALA A 90 16.74 -6.53 -50.62
N GLN A 91 16.47 -5.28 -50.19
CA GLN A 91 15.69 -4.22 -50.84
C GLN A 91 14.19 -4.41 -51.14
N GLY A 92 13.39 -3.44 -50.65
CA GLY A 92 12.04 -3.15 -51.14
C GLY A 92 11.29 -2.17 -50.22
N GLN A 93 11.28 -0.89 -50.59
CA GLN A 93 10.52 0.19 -49.94
C GLN A 93 9.00 -0.06 -50.03
N GLN A 94 8.23 0.32 -49.00
CA GLN A 94 7.07 1.23 -49.11
C GLN A 94 6.37 1.49 -47.76
N GLN A 95 5.99 2.75 -47.56
CA GLN A 95 5.23 3.31 -46.45
C GLN A 95 3.78 2.79 -46.39
N GLY A 96 3.22 2.71 -45.17
CA GLY A 96 1.79 2.59 -44.92
C GLY A 96 1.48 2.66 -43.42
N GLN A 97 0.72 3.67 -43.01
CA GLN A 97 0.18 3.84 -41.66
C GLN A 97 -0.78 2.70 -41.28
N GLY A 98 -0.84 2.39 -39.98
CA GLY A 98 -1.94 1.66 -39.36
C GLY A 98 -1.60 0.23 -38.96
N GLY A 99 -1.52 0.01 -37.65
CA GLY A 99 -1.50 -1.34 -37.04
C GLY A 99 -0.11 -1.92 -36.87
N GLN A 100 0.65 -1.43 -35.89
CA GLN A 100 1.78 -2.18 -35.37
C GLN A 100 1.33 -2.91 -34.10
N GLN A 101 0.89 -4.14 -34.33
CA GLN A 101 0.75 -5.15 -33.30
C GLN A 101 2.11 -5.40 -32.66
N ALA A 102 2.20 -5.03 -31.38
CA ALA A 102 2.99 -5.62 -30.30
C ALA A 102 4.17 -6.52 -30.70
N VAL A 103 5.25 -5.90 -31.17
CA VAL A 103 6.59 -6.29 -30.75
C VAL A 103 7.03 -5.14 -29.85
N ALA A 104 7.13 -5.39 -28.54
CA ALA A 104 7.43 -4.35 -27.57
C ALA A 104 8.70 -3.60 -28.02
N ASP A 105 8.55 -2.31 -28.31
CA ASP A 105 9.66 -1.47 -28.72
C ASP A 105 10.70 -1.49 -27.58
N PRO A 106 11.96 -1.90 -27.81
CA PRO A 106 12.99 -1.89 -26.77
C PRO A 106 13.10 -0.52 -26.08
N GLN A 107 12.81 0.57 -26.79
CA GLN A 107 12.80 1.92 -26.24
C GLN A 107 11.60 2.17 -25.32
N GLU A 108 10.42 1.67 -25.68
CA GLU A 108 9.22 1.71 -24.84
C GLU A 108 9.46 0.94 -23.53
N GLN A 109 9.95 -0.30 -23.63
CA GLN A 109 10.26 -1.13 -22.46
C GLN A 109 11.29 -0.45 -21.56
N GLY A 110 12.39 0.08 -22.12
CA GLY A 110 13.40 0.78 -21.34
C GLY A 110 12.88 2.03 -20.64
N THR A 111 11.99 2.78 -21.31
CA THR A 111 11.35 3.98 -20.72
C THR A 111 10.45 3.59 -19.55
N TYR A 112 9.63 2.55 -19.72
CA TYR A 112 8.77 2.03 -18.67
C TYR A 112 9.59 1.49 -17.48
N GLU A 113 10.59 0.65 -17.75
CA GLU A 113 11.44 0.05 -16.70
C GLU A 113 12.16 1.12 -15.87
N GLY A 114 12.69 2.17 -16.51
CA GLY A 114 13.31 3.29 -15.81
C GLY A 114 12.33 4.04 -14.89
N ALA A 115 11.10 4.27 -15.36
CA ALA A 115 10.06 4.92 -14.57
C ALA A 115 9.63 4.06 -13.35
N ILE A 116 9.54 2.74 -13.55
CA ILE A 116 9.23 1.78 -12.47
C ILE A 116 10.38 1.65 -11.47
N ASP A 117 11.63 1.74 -11.91
CA ASP A 117 12.79 1.73 -11.00
C ASP A 117 12.76 2.93 -10.03
N LEU A 118 12.42 4.13 -10.52
CA LEU A 118 12.20 5.31 -9.67
C LEU A 118 11.10 5.04 -8.63
N PHE A 119 9.98 4.44 -9.04
CA PHE A 119 8.89 4.08 -8.13
C PHE A 119 9.36 3.10 -7.03
N ARG A 120 10.10 2.04 -7.41
CA ARG A 120 10.62 1.04 -6.48
C ARG A 120 11.63 1.63 -5.50
N LYS A 121 12.41 2.64 -5.91
CA LYS A 121 13.34 3.39 -5.06
C LYS A 121 12.63 4.39 -4.14
N GLY A 122 11.31 4.54 -4.24
CA GLY A 122 10.53 5.50 -3.46
C GLY A 122 10.68 6.95 -3.94
N GLN A 123 11.25 7.15 -5.13
CA GLN A 123 11.40 8.46 -5.76
C GLN A 123 10.10 8.83 -6.48
N TYR A 124 9.01 8.97 -5.71
CA TYR A 124 7.66 9.04 -6.25
C TYR A 124 7.39 10.27 -7.11
N LYS A 125 8.09 11.39 -6.86
CA LYS A 125 7.96 12.59 -7.68
C LYS A 125 8.53 12.35 -9.07
N GLU A 126 9.76 11.87 -9.13
CA GLU A 126 10.46 11.53 -10.37
C GLU A 126 9.74 10.39 -11.11
N ALA A 127 9.23 9.39 -10.38
CA ALA A 127 8.41 8.33 -10.94
C ALA A 127 7.14 8.87 -11.58
N ALA A 128 6.41 9.78 -10.91
CA ALA A 128 5.20 10.39 -11.48
C ALA A 128 5.51 11.18 -12.77
N GLU A 129 6.61 11.94 -12.79
CA GLU A 129 7.05 12.68 -13.98
C GLU A 129 7.40 11.71 -15.14
N ALA A 130 8.17 10.65 -14.86
CA ALA A 130 8.57 9.67 -15.87
C ALA A 130 7.39 8.82 -16.38
N LEU A 131 6.48 8.39 -15.50
CA LEU A 131 5.30 7.62 -15.86
C LEU A 131 4.29 8.45 -16.65
N SER A 132 4.11 9.72 -16.29
CA SER A 132 3.28 10.66 -17.07
C SER A 132 3.84 10.84 -18.49
N ALA A 133 5.15 11.02 -18.62
CA ALA A 133 5.81 11.09 -19.92
C ALA A 133 5.64 9.79 -20.73
N PHE A 134 5.75 8.62 -20.07
CA PHE A 134 5.52 7.32 -20.70
C PHE A 134 4.10 7.19 -21.27
N VAL A 135 3.08 7.51 -20.46
CA VAL A 135 1.66 7.44 -20.88
C VAL A 135 1.38 8.39 -22.06
N ALA A 136 2.00 9.57 -22.05
CA ALA A 136 1.86 10.53 -23.15
C ALA A 136 2.57 10.08 -24.44
N LEU A 137 3.74 9.45 -24.32
CA LEU A 137 4.54 9.00 -25.46
C LEU A 137 4.00 7.71 -26.08
N TYR A 138 3.49 6.80 -25.25
CA TYR A 138 2.98 5.49 -25.65
C TYR A 138 1.54 5.28 -25.17
N PRO A 139 0.55 6.03 -25.68
CA PRO A 139 -0.84 5.95 -25.22
C PRO A 139 -1.59 4.69 -25.69
N GLN A 140 -0.98 3.87 -26.55
CA GLN A 140 -1.56 2.64 -27.11
C GLN A 140 -0.75 1.39 -26.70
N SER A 141 0.15 1.53 -25.73
CA SER A 141 0.95 0.43 -25.23
C SER A 141 0.13 -0.47 -24.30
N GLU A 142 0.42 -1.78 -24.34
CA GLU A 142 -0.11 -2.74 -23.36
C GLU A 142 0.38 -2.43 -21.92
N LEU A 143 1.48 -1.70 -21.79
CA LEU A 143 2.03 -1.24 -20.52
C LEU A 143 1.36 0.04 -20.01
N THR A 144 0.65 0.79 -20.86
CA THR A 144 0.03 2.08 -20.50
C THR A 144 -0.87 1.97 -19.27
N PRO A 145 -1.82 1.03 -19.16
CA PRO A 145 -2.69 0.96 -17.99
C PRO A 145 -1.87 0.66 -16.71
N THR A 146 -0.83 -0.17 -16.83
CA THR A 146 0.05 -0.46 -15.69
C THR A 146 0.86 0.79 -15.29
N ALA A 147 1.34 1.57 -16.26
CA ALA A 147 2.00 2.85 -15.99
C ALA A 147 1.06 3.87 -15.32
N GLU A 148 -0.19 3.95 -15.76
CA GLU A 148 -1.23 4.78 -15.12
C GLU A 148 -1.49 4.36 -13.67
N PHE A 149 -1.49 3.05 -13.38
CA PHE A 149 -1.60 2.54 -12.02
C PHE A 149 -0.44 3.04 -11.13
N TYR A 150 0.79 2.93 -11.60
CA TYR A 150 1.96 3.40 -10.84
C TYR A 150 2.01 4.92 -10.75
N LEU A 151 1.50 5.65 -11.76
CA LEU A 151 1.40 7.11 -11.73
C LEU A 151 0.43 7.55 -10.62
N GLY A 152 -0.78 6.97 -10.59
CA GLY A 152 -1.74 7.24 -9.54
C GLY A 152 -1.24 6.82 -8.15
N SER A 153 -0.55 5.68 -8.06
CA SER A 153 0.09 5.24 -6.81
C SER A 153 1.21 6.17 -6.35
N SER A 154 1.94 6.78 -7.29
CA SER A 154 2.96 7.80 -6.98
C SER A 154 2.31 9.05 -6.40
N TYR A 155 1.21 9.53 -6.98
CA TYR A 155 0.43 10.62 -6.41
C TYR A 155 -0.08 10.31 -5.02
N TYR A 156 -0.54 9.08 -4.79
CA TYR A 156 -0.96 8.63 -3.46
C TYR A 156 0.19 8.72 -2.45
N ALA A 157 1.37 8.23 -2.81
CA ALA A 157 2.56 8.28 -1.94
C ALA A 157 3.02 9.72 -1.65
N LEU A 158 2.81 10.64 -2.59
CA LEU A 158 3.03 12.08 -2.42
C LEU A 158 1.93 12.80 -1.64
N LYS A 159 0.91 12.06 -1.17
CA LYS A 159 -0.30 12.56 -0.48
C LYS A 159 -1.19 13.46 -1.35
N ASP A 160 -1.00 13.44 -2.66
CA ASP A 160 -1.98 13.99 -3.59
C ASP A 160 -3.10 12.98 -3.82
N PHE A 161 -3.93 12.79 -2.80
CA PHE A 161 -5.01 11.81 -2.83
C PHE A 161 -6.06 12.15 -3.88
N LYS A 162 -6.30 13.43 -4.15
CA LYS A 162 -7.27 13.86 -5.18
C LYS A 162 -6.75 13.51 -6.58
N GLY A 163 -5.47 13.82 -6.87
CA GLY A 163 -4.82 13.44 -8.12
C GLY A 163 -4.78 11.92 -8.30
N ALA A 164 -4.42 11.18 -7.25
CA ALA A 164 -4.41 9.71 -7.27
C ALA A 164 -5.80 9.13 -7.58
N ILE A 165 -6.85 9.60 -6.90
CA ILE A 165 -8.23 9.14 -7.13
C ILE A 165 -8.64 9.41 -8.58
N SER A 166 -8.43 10.64 -9.08
CA SER A 166 -8.81 11.00 -10.45
C SER A 166 -8.10 10.14 -11.49
N GLN A 167 -6.78 9.98 -11.36
CA GLN A 167 -5.96 9.20 -12.29
C GLN A 167 -6.40 7.73 -12.34
N LEU A 168 -6.56 7.10 -11.18
CA LEU A 168 -6.87 5.68 -11.08
C LEU A 168 -8.33 5.37 -11.41
N GLN A 169 -9.27 6.28 -11.13
CA GLN A 169 -10.64 6.13 -11.59
C GLN A 169 -10.74 6.18 -13.11
N ASN A 170 -9.99 7.08 -13.76
CA ASN A 170 -9.94 7.15 -15.21
C ASN A 170 -9.37 5.86 -15.80
N MET A 171 -8.23 5.38 -15.28
CA MET A 171 -7.64 4.10 -15.70
C MET A 171 -8.64 2.94 -15.60
N VAL A 172 -9.36 2.81 -14.47
CA VAL A 172 -10.35 1.73 -14.29
C VAL A 172 -11.57 1.91 -15.21
N GLN A 173 -11.90 3.15 -15.58
CA GLN A 173 -12.97 3.43 -16.52
C GLN A 173 -12.60 3.07 -17.96
N THR A 174 -11.35 3.33 -18.36
CA THR A 174 -10.84 3.07 -19.72
C THR A 174 -10.35 1.63 -19.90
N HIS A 175 -9.82 1.02 -18.85
CA HIS A 175 -9.24 -0.33 -18.84
C HIS A 175 -9.79 -1.19 -17.69
N PRO A 176 -11.12 -1.43 -17.62
CA PRO A 176 -11.75 -2.16 -16.53
C PRO A 176 -11.28 -3.62 -16.40
N ASP A 177 -10.87 -4.24 -17.50
CA ASP A 177 -10.45 -5.65 -17.56
C ASP A 177 -8.94 -5.84 -17.30
N ASN A 178 -8.19 -4.76 -17.07
CA ASN A 178 -6.76 -4.87 -16.78
C ASN A 178 -6.52 -5.48 -15.40
N ASP A 179 -5.49 -6.32 -15.29
CA ASP A 179 -5.11 -7.01 -14.04
C ASP A 179 -4.89 -6.06 -12.84
N ARG A 180 -4.53 -4.80 -13.11
CA ARG A 180 -4.32 -3.77 -12.08
C ARG A 180 -5.55 -2.94 -11.75
N ALA A 181 -6.65 -3.03 -12.51
CA ALA A 181 -7.88 -2.31 -12.23
C ALA A 181 -8.43 -2.53 -10.79
N PRO A 182 -8.50 -3.78 -10.26
CA PRO A 182 -8.93 -3.98 -8.88
C PRO A 182 -7.96 -3.40 -7.84
N ASP A 183 -6.64 -3.46 -8.08
CA ASP A 183 -5.63 -2.86 -7.22
C ASP A 183 -5.71 -1.32 -7.25
N ALA A 184 -5.96 -0.73 -8.41
CA ALA A 184 -6.17 0.71 -8.59
C ALA A 184 -7.35 1.19 -7.73
N LEU A 185 -8.46 0.45 -7.72
CA LEU A 185 -9.61 0.77 -6.87
C LEU A 185 -9.30 0.66 -5.37
N LEU A 186 -8.40 -0.23 -4.95
CA LEU A 186 -7.96 -0.27 -3.54
C LEU A 186 -7.18 0.99 -3.15
N VAL A 187 -6.38 1.55 -4.05
CA VAL A 187 -5.66 2.81 -3.84
C VAL A 187 -6.65 3.98 -3.84
N VAL A 188 -7.64 3.99 -4.74
CA VAL A 188 -8.76 4.97 -4.72
C VAL A 188 -9.49 4.95 -3.38
N ALA A 189 -9.88 3.77 -2.90
CA ALA A 189 -10.54 3.63 -1.61
C ALA A 189 -9.66 4.11 -0.45
N GLY A 190 -8.36 3.80 -0.50
CA GLY A 190 -7.38 4.36 0.44
C GLY A 190 -7.38 5.89 0.42
N GLY A 191 -7.35 6.49 -0.78
CA GLY A 191 -7.30 7.95 -0.93
C GLY A 191 -8.56 8.62 -0.39
N GLN A 192 -9.72 7.99 -0.61
CA GLN A 192 -10.99 8.45 -0.06
C GLN A 192 -10.99 8.41 1.48
N ILE A 193 -10.41 7.37 2.09
CA ILE A 193 -10.24 7.28 3.55
C ILE A 193 -9.33 8.39 4.08
N GLU A 194 -8.20 8.64 3.43
CA GLU A 194 -7.26 9.72 3.80
C GLU A 194 -7.90 11.10 3.68
N LEU A 195 -8.84 11.28 2.75
CA LEU A 195 -9.67 12.48 2.61
C LEU A 195 -10.89 12.50 3.55
N ASN A 196 -11.01 11.52 4.45
CA ASN A 196 -12.12 11.35 5.38
C ASN A 196 -13.50 11.14 4.70
N ASP A 197 -13.51 10.74 3.42
CA ASP A 197 -14.70 10.38 2.67
C ASP A 197 -14.98 8.87 2.79
N ARG A 198 -15.41 8.46 3.98
CA ARG A 198 -15.73 7.05 4.26
C ARG A 198 -16.88 6.52 3.42
N ALA A 199 -17.83 7.38 3.04
CA ALA A 199 -18.97 6.99 2.23
C ALA A 199 -18.52 6.59 0.82
N ALA A 200 -17.67 7.40 0.18
CA ALA A 200 -17.10 7.06 -1.11
C ALA A 200 -16.18 5.84 -1.03
N ALA A 201 -15.34 5.75 0.03
CA ALA A 201 -14.50 4.58 0.26
C ALA A 201 -15.30 3.28 0.32
N LYS A 202 -16.40 3.27 1.09
CA LYS A 202 -17.30 2.12 1.18
C LYS A 202 -17.87 1.73 -0.18
N ALA A 203 -18.34 2.71 -0.96
CA ALA A 203 -18.87 2.46 -2.30
C ALA A 203 -17.80 1.87 -3.24
N THR A 204 -16.58 2.39 -3.21
CA THR A 204 -15.45 1.87 -4.00
C THR A 204 -15.10 0.44 -3.60
N LEU A 205 -15.02 0.13 -2.30
CA LEU A 205 -14.71 -1.23 -1.85
C LEU A 205 -15.83 -2.22 -2.20
N GLN A 206 -17.10 -1.80 -2.10
CA GLN A 206 -18.24 -2.62 -2.56
C GLN A 206 -18.18 -2.90 -4.06
N ARG A 207 -17.75 -1.91 -4.85
CA ARG A 207 -17.51 -2.08 -6.28
C ARG A 207 -16.47 -3.16 -6.54
N ILE A 208 -15.36 -3.19 -5.80
CA ILE A 208 -14.31 -4.22 -5.97
C ILE A 208 -14.86 -5.62 -5.73
N VAL A 209 -15.60 -5.82 -4.63
CA VAL A 209 -16.20 -7.13 -4.30
C VAL A 209 -17.21 -7.57 -5.36
N ARG A 210 -17.95 -6.63 -5.95
CA ARG A 210 -18.97 -6.91 -6.97
C ARG A 210 -18.37 -7.19 -8.35
N ASP A 211 -17.46 -6.33 -8.79
CA ASP A 211 -16.94 -6.31 -10.17
C ASP A 211 -15.71 -7.23 -10.34
N TYR A 212 -14.95 -7.48 -9.25
CA TYR A 212 -13.71 -8.26 -9.27
C TYR A 212 -13.70 -9.40 -8.21
N PRO A 213 -14.76 -10.22 -8.08
CA PRO A 213 -14.99 -11.11 -6.94
C PRO A 213 -13.97 -12.25 -6.75
N GLN A 214 -13.10 -12.50 -7.72
CA GLN A 214 -12.10 -13.58 -7.69
C GLN A 214 -10.66 -13.06 -7.57
N THR A 215 -10.50 -11.82 -7.11
CA THR A 215 -9.19 -11.17 -7.00
C THR A 215 -8.76 -11.01 -5.55
N PRO A 216 -7.45 -11.01 -5.24
CA PRO A 216 -6.94 -10.69 -3.90
C PRO A 216 -7.41 -9.32 -3.38
N ALA A 217 -7.70 -8.40 -4.31
CA ALA A 217 -8.25 -7.10 -3.99
C ALA A 217 -9.67 -7.17 -3.44
N ALA A 218 -10.51 -8.08 -3.94
CA ALA A 218 -11.86 -8.30 -3.40
C ALA A 218 -11.81 -8.84 -1.96
N ASP A 219 -10.90 -9.76 -1.65
CA ASP A 219 -10.69 -10.22 -0.27
C ASP A 219 -10.26 -9.06 0.65
N THR A 220 -9.34 -8.24 0.16
CA THR A 220 -8.87 -7.05 0.89
C THR A 220 -10.00 -6.05 1.08
N ALA A 221 -10.82 -5.83 0.06
CA ALA A 221 -11.95 -4.92 0.11
C ALA A 221 -13.03 -5.40 1.09
N GLY A 222 -13.34 -6.70 1.08
CA GLY A 222 -14.26 -7.31 2.04
C GLY A 222 -13.81 -7.12 3.49
N LYS A 223 -12.52 -7.32 3.78
CA LYS A 223 -11.94 -7.07 5.12
C LYS A 223 -12.03 -5.59 5.52
N ARG A 224 -11.68 -4.66 4.61
CA ARG A 224 -11.74 -3.21 4.89
C ARG A 224 -13.17 -2.72 5.12
N LEU A 225 -14.16 -3.28 4.41
CA LEU A 225 -15.57 -2.94 4.61
C LEU A 225 -16.10 -3.25 6.02
N GLN A 226 -15.51 -4.22 6.73
CA GLN A 226 -15.89 -4.54 8.10
C GLN A 226 -15.37 -3.51 9.13
N LEU A 227 -14.41 -2.66 8.73
CA LEU A 227 -13.75 -1.69 9.60
C LEU A 227 -14.28 -0.26 9.40
N LEU A 228 -15.07 -0.01 8.36
CA LEU A 228 -15.61 1.31 7.99
C LEU A 228 -16.95 1.61 8.65
#